data_AF-A0AAD5XLW8-F1
#
_entry.id   AF-A0AAD5XLW8-F1
#
_cell.length_a   1.000
_cell.length_b   1.000
_cell.length_c   1.000
_cell.angle_alpha   90.00
_cell.angle_beta   90.00
_cell.angle_gamma   90.00
#
_symmetry.space_group_name_H-M   'P 1'
#
loop_
_entity.id
_entity.type
_entity.pdbx_description
1 polymer ?
#
loop_
_entity_poly.entity_id
_entity_poly.type
_entity_poly.pdbx_seq_one_letter_code
_entity_poly.pdbx_strand_id
1 'polypeptide(L)'
;MPPHLRAPPRSSGRPRLHVRHQSSSAASKAIRPLVLSGIQPTAVPHLGNYLGALANWVRLQDGVLGSSSSPPSTAPPRVLYGIVDLHALTMPQEPATLRRNVKDMAACLLACGIDPAKSVLFRQSKVPEHSELAWILFCRTPIGWLSRMHQWKTKLQMLQQQKNNTDGGGSAAPTTTTANATLNLASLEASSTGEDAALAGLNVGLFTYPVLQAADILIYRATQVPIGEDQLQHMELASMAARSFNSHYKKDVFPIPKGIFASASSKRILSLRNPSAKMSKSDPAEASRINLDDTPEQIRSKIRKATVDSTIGITFDPVARPGVANLLNIYASFAKGDAAATTPEAIAAQFQTAGNKEFKEAVAEAVVEGLRPIREELVRLRKDPGFVEGVLQDGERRAREIAAVTLRDVQKVVGLR
;
A
#
# COMPACT_ATOMS: atom_id res chain seq x y z
N MET A 1 85.16 25.98 -50.58
CA MET A 1 84.35 24.99 -51.33
C MET A 1 83.63 24.08 -50.33
N PRO A 2 82.36 23.68 -50.56
CA PRO A 2 81.64 22.70 -49.73
C PRO A 2 82.14 21.27 -50.07
N PRO A 3 81.65 20.13 -49.49
CA PRO A 3 80.38 19.93 -48.78
C PRO A 3 80.37 18.98 -47.55
N HIS A 4 79.15 18.94 -46.97
CA HIS A 4 78.59 18.18 -45.86
C HIS A 4 78.80 16.66 -45.84
N LEU A 5 78.75 16.06 -44.63
CA LEU A 5 77.89 14.89 -44.30
C LEU A 5 77.79 14.58 -42.78
N ARG A 6 76.54 14.61 -42.30
CA ARG A 6 75.87 13.82 -41.22
C ARG A 6 76.34 13.81 -39.74
N ALA A 7 75.37 14.05 -38.84
CA ALA A 7 74.89 13.08 -37.81
C ALA A 7 73.54 13.53 -37.16
N PRO A 8 72.56 12.65 -36.92
CA PRO A 8 71.37 12.96 -36.12
C PRO A 8 71.55 12.64 -34.61
N PRO A 9 70.84 13.32 -33.69
CA PRO A 9 71.17 13.32 -32.26
C PRO A 9 70.37 12.37 -31.35
N ARG A 10 71.13 11.78 -30.43
CA ARG A 10 70.98 11.53 -28.97
C ARG A 10 69.60 11.25 -28.33
N SER A 11 69.61 10.13 -27.60
CA SER A 11 68.69 9.67 -26.55
C SER A 11 68.83 10.40 -25.21
N SER A 12 67.71 10.72 -24.55
CA SER A 12 67.62 10.77 -23.07
C SER A 12 66.18 10.61 -22.60
N GLY A 13 65.93 9.64 -21.72
CA GLY A 13 64.62 9.45 -21.09
C GLY A 13 64.54 8.18 -20.24
N ARG A 14 64.64 8.33 -18.92
CA ARG A 14 64.42 7.25 -17.93
C ARG A 14 62.96 6.73 -18.01
N PRO A 15 62.68 5.43 -17.83
CA PRO A 15 61.31 4.96 -17.76
C PRO A 15 60.67 5.35 -16.41
N ARG A 16 59.59 6.14 -16.47
CA ARG A 16 58.66 6.35 -15.35
C ARG A 16 57.81 5.10 -15.16
N LEU A 17 57.91 4.45 -14.00
CA LEU A 17 56.95 3.45 -13.51
C LEU A 17 55.54 4.04 -13.53
N HIS A 18 54.72 3.64 -14.50
CA HIS A 18 53.28 3.87 -14.47
C HIS A 18 52.65 2.80 -13.57
N VAL A 19 52.30 3.18 -12.36
CA VAL A 19 51.35 2.42 -11.54
C VAL A 19 50.00 2.51 -12.23
N ARG A 20 49.68 1.46 -12.99
CA ARG A 20 48.36 1.28 -13.59
C ARG A 20 47.39 1.01 -12.44
N HIS A 21 46.64 2.04 -12.02
CA HIS A 21 45.44 1.83 -11.22
C HIS A 21 44.52 0.90 -12.01
N GLN A 22 44.55 -0.39 -11.69
CA GLN A 22 43.46 -1.28 -12.02
C GLN A 22 42.29 -0.80 -11.18
N SER A 23 41.43 0.02 -11.79
CA SER A 23 40.07 0.19 -11.31
C SER A 23 39.40 -1.17 -11.39
N SER A 24 39.44 -1.92 -10.28
CA SER A 24 38.53 -3.03 -10.09
C SER A 24 37.13 -2.43 -10.02
N SER A 25 36.49 -2.31 -11.19
CA SER A 25 35.05 -2.22 -11.31
C SER A 25 34.51 -3.48 -10.65
N ALA A 26 34.22 -3.39 -9.35
CA ALA A 26 33.41 -4.36 -8.66
C ALA A 26 32.06 -4.32 -9.37
N ALA A 27 31.83 -5.29 -10.26
CA ALA A 27 30.55 -5.50 -10.88
C ALA A 27 29.51 -5.57 -9.76
N SER A 28 28.68 -4.53 -9.65
CA SER A 28 27.62 -4.51 -8.65
C SER A 28 26.74 -5.71 -8.93
N LYS A 29 26.63 -6.60 -7.94
CA LYS A 29 25.76 -7.78 -8.03
C LYS A 29 24.35 -7.24 -8.27
N ALA A 30 23.85 -7.36 -9.50
CA ALA A 30 22.60 -6.72 -9.90
C ALA A 30 21.48 -7.13 -8.92
N ILE A 31 20.95 -6.17 -8.18
CA ILE A 31 19.92 -6.40 -7.17
C ILE A 31 18.68 -6.90 -7.89
N ARG A 32 18.32 -8.17 -7.67
CA ARG A 32 17.13 -8.77 -8.26
C ARG A 32 15.91 -8.01 -7.74
N PRO A 33 15.06 -7.42 -8.61
CA PRO A 33 13.94 -6.63 -8.13
C PRO A 33 12.99 -7.46 -7.27
N LEU A 34 12.47 -6.86 -6.20
CA LEU A 34 11.49 -7.44 -5.29
C LEU A 34 10.38 -6.40 -5.06
N VAL A 35 9.14 -6.90 -5.08
CA VAL A 35 7.93 -6.13 -4.84
C VAL A 35 7.41 -6.47 -3.44
N LEU A 36 7.12 -5.44 -2.65
CA LEU A 36 6.38 -5.59 -1.40
C LEU A 36 5.15 -4.68 -1.45
N SER A 37 4.01 -5.19 -1.03
CA SER A 37 2.85 -4.35 -0.73
C SER A 37 2.17 -4.79 0.57
N GLY A 38 1.63 -3.82 1.30
CA GLY A 38 0.97 -4.03 2.59
C GLY A 38 -0.46 -3.52 2.59
N ILE A 39 -1.38 -4.26 3.23
CA ILE A 39 -2.78 -3.84 3.41
C ILE A 39 -3.24 -4.03 4.85
N GLN A 40 -3.86 -2.99 5.43
CA GLN A 40 -4.41 -3.07 6.78
C GLN A 40 -5.69 -3.92 6.81
N PRO A 41 -5.90 -4.75 7.86
CA PRO A 41 -7.09 -5.57 8.05
C PRO A 41 -8.30 -4.73 8.54
N THR A 42 -8.86 -3.88 7.67
CA THR A 42 -9.90 -2.88 8.01
C THR A 42 -11.31 -3.27 7.53
N ALA A 43 -11.68 -4.55 7.65
CA ALA A 43 -12.87 -5.18 7.04
C ALA A 43 -12.74 -5.46 5.53
N VAL A 44 -13.76 -6.14 4.99
CA VAL A 44 -13.80 -6.62 3.60
C VAL A 44 -13.51 -5.48 2.62
N PRO A 45 -12.60 -5.67 1.65
CA PRO A 45 -12.33 -4.66 0.64
C PRO A 45 -13.59 -4.30 -0.15
N HIS A 46 -13.65 -3.06 -0.61
CA HIS A 46 -14.69 -2.62 -1.53
C HIS A 46 -14.16 -2.56 -2.97
N LEU A 47 -15.07 -2.34 -3.92
CA LEU A 47 -14.81 -2.30 -5.35
C LEU A 47 -13.68 -1.32 -5.72
N GLY A 48 -13.66 -0.15 -5.07
CA GLY A 48 -12.55 0.81 -5.23
C GLY A 48 -11.17 0.29 -4.79
N ASN A 49 -11.08 -0.59 -3.77
CA ASN A 49 -9.81 -1.22 -3.40
C ASN A 49 -9.39 -2.26 -4.45
N TYR A 50 -10.37 -3.03 -4.95
CA TYR A 50 -10.11 -4.06 -5.96
C TYR A 50 -9.60 -3.47 -7.27
N LEU A 51 -10.35 -2.53 -7.86
CA LEU A 51 -10.00 -1.90 -9.13
C LEU A 51 -8.81 -0.93 -9.02
N GLY A 52 -8.59 -0.35 -7.84
CA GLY A 52 -7.49 0.59 -7.60
C GLY A 52 -6.15 -0.06 -7.27
N ALA A 53 -6.14 -1.26 -6.67
CA ALA A 53 -4.91 -1.89 -6.19
C ALA A 53 -4.88 -3.41 -6.37
N LEU A 54 -5.87 -4.15 -5.88
CA LEU A 54 -5.78 -5.62 -5.79
C LEU A 54 -5.70 -6.30 -7.17
N ALA A 55 -6.45 -5.81 -8.16
CA ALA A 55 -6.36 -6.32 -9.53
C ALA A 55 -4.95 -6.13 -10.13
N ASN A 56 -4.26 -5.05 -9.76
CA ASN A 56 -2.87 -4.83 -10.17
C ASN A 56 -1.91 -5.75 -9.42
N TRP A 57 -2.18 -6.06 -8.13
CA TRP A 57 -1.37 -7.02 -7.38
C TRP A 57 -1.40 -8.39 -8.04
N VAL A 58 -2.57 -8.90 -8.41
CA VAL A 58 -2.72 -10.16 -9.14
C VAL A 58 -1.86 -10.17 -10.41
N ARG A 59 -1.81 -9.07 -11.16
CA ARG A 59 -0.93 -8.96 -12.35
C ARG A 59 0.57 -8.93 -12.02
N LEU A 60 0.95 -8.32 -10.90
CA LEU A 60 2.36 -8.22 -10.48
C LEU A 60 2.97 -9.60 -10.17
N GLN A 61 2.18 -10.53 -9.64
CA GLN A 61 2.67 -11.87 -9.33
C GLN A 61 2.98 -12.71 -10.58
N ASP A 62 2.36 -12.39 -11.72
CA ASP A 62 2.55 -13.09 -13.01
C ASP A 62 3.78 -12.58 -13.78
N GLY A 63 4.57 -11.68 -13.20
CA GLY A 63 5.89 -11.33 -13.74
C GLY A 63 5.88 -10.26 -14.83
N VAL A 64 4.86 -9.39 -14.90
CA VAL A 64 4.85 -8.18 -15.74
C VAL A 64 5.79 -7.10 -15.18
N LEU A 65 7.01 -7.48 -14.86
CA LEU A 65 8.14 -6.62 -14.51
C LEU A 65 9.30 -6.94 -15.46
N GLY A 66 9.09 -6.67 -16.75
CA GLY A 66 10.14 -6.34 -17.72
C GLY A 66 11.25 -7.35 -18.01
N SER A 67 11.21 -8.60 -17.54
CA SER A 67 12.20 -9.62 -17.92
C SER A 67 11.55 -10.73 -18.72
N SER A 68 11.95 -10.86 -19.99
CA SER A 68 11.50 -11.84 -20.99
C SER A 68 11.90 -13.30 -20.70
N SER A 69 12.28 -13.63 -19.46
CA SER A 69 12.67 -14.96 -19.04
C SER A 69 11.79 -15.39 -17.86
N SER A 70 10.94 -16.39 -18.08
CA SER A 70 10.25 -17.12 -17.02
C SER A 70 11.29 -17.55 -15.98
N PRO A 71 11.18 -17.13 -14.71
CA PRO A 71 12.11 -17.59 -13.69
C PRO A 71 11.98 -19.12 -13.56
N PRO A 72 13.08 -19.85 -13.29
CA PRO A 72 12.98 -21.27 -13.00
C PRO A 72 12.07 -21.51 -11.79
N SER A 73 11.33 -22.61 -11.80
CA SER A 73 10.36 -23.04 -10.77
C SER A 73 10.94 -23.08 -9.33
N THR A 74 12.26 -23.03 -9.19
CA THR A 74 13.00 -23.09 -7.92
C THR A 74 13.45 -21.71 -7.40
N ALA A 75 13.24 -20.63 -8.17
CA ALA A 75 13.65 -19.30 -7.74
C ALA A 75 12.66 -18.74 -6.69
N PRO A 76 13.15 -18.04 -5.65
CA PRO A 76 12.28 -17.51 -4.61
C PRO A 76 11.27 -16.51 -5.19
N PRO A 77 10.04 -16.49 -4.65
CA PRO A 77 8.98 -15.57 -5.05
C PRO A 77 9.47 -14.13 -4.90
N ARG A 78 9.10 -13.28 -5.86
CA ARG A 78 9.59 -11.89 -5.95
C ARG A 78 8.57 -10.86 -5.51
N VAL A 79 7.44 -11.33 -5.02
CA VAL A 79 6.29 -10.50 -4.65
C VAL A 79 5.80 -10.95 -3.29
N LEU A 80 5.76 -10.00 -2.37
CA LEU A 80 5.33 -10.20 -1.00
C LEU A 80 4.13 -9.30 -0.70
N TYR A 81 3.11 -9.89 -0.08
CA TYR A 81 1.89 -9.25 0.36
C TYR A 81 1.75 -9.42 1.87
N GLY A 82 1.87 -8.31 2.59
CA GLY A 82 1.73 -8.28 4.04
C GLY A 82 0.34 -7.83 4.47
N ILE A 83 -0.33 -8.61 5.31
CA ILE A 83 -1.46 -8.12 6.09
C ILE A 83 -0.87 -7.38 7.29
N VAL A 84 -0.91 -6.05 7.26
CA VAL A 84 -0.21 -5.18 8.21
C VAL A 84 -1.04 -4.92 9.47
N ASP A 85 -1.16 -5.95 10.30
CA ASP A 85 -1.91 -5.95 11.55
C ASP A 85 -1.25 -5.13 12.67
N LEU A 86 0.08 -4.93 12.67
CA LEU A 86 0.74 -4.00 13.62
C LEU A 86 0.36 -2.55 13.31
N HIS A 87 0.25 -2.18 12.02
CA HIS A 87 -0.22 -0.85 11.63
C HIS A 87 -1.66 -0.57 12.05
N ALA A 88 -2.52 -1.61 12.09
CA ALA A 88 -3.89 -1.45 12.57
C ALA A 88 -3.95 -1.02 14.05
N LEU A 89 -2.98 -1.42 14.88
CA LEU A 89 -2.89 -1.08 16.30
C LEU A 89 -2.52 0.38 16.57
N THR A 90 -2.19 1.17 15.53
CA THR A 90 -2.03 2.64 15.67
C THR A 90 -3.35 3.34 15.98
N MET A 91 -4.47 2.63 15.86
CA MET A 91 -5.80 3.05 16.29
C MET A 91 -6.40 1.99 17.22
N PRO A 92 -7.33 2.35 18.12
CA PRO A 92 -8.03 1.37 18.96
C PRO A 92 -8.70 0.29 18.12
N GLN A 93 -8.48 -0.98 18.49
CA GLN A 93 -9.06 -2.15 17.84
C GLN A 93 -9.80 -3.01 18.85
N GLU A 94 -10.94 -3.58 18.45
CA GLU A 94 -11.56 -4.66 19.20
C GLU A 94 -10.85 -5.99 18.86
N PRO A 95 -10.30 -6.73 19.84
CA PRO A 95 -9.43 -7.89 19.57
C PRO A 95 -10.07 -9.00 18.74
N ALA A 96 -11.35 -9.33 18.93
CA ALA A 96 -12.04 -10.36 18.15
C ALA A 96 -12.25 -9.91 16.70
N THR A 97 -12.57 -8.65 16.49
CA THR A 97 -12.78 -7.99 15.20
C THR A 97 -11.47 -7.93 14.42
N LEU A 98 -10.36 -7.52 15.04
CA LEU A 98 -9.05 -7.52 14.39
C LEU A 98 -8.66 -8.94 13.93
N ARG A 99 -8.82 -9.95 14.81
CA ARG A 99 -8.55 -11.36 14.48
C ARG A 99 -9.39 -11.84 13.30
N ARG A 100 -10.69 -11.50 13.28
CA ARG A 100 -11.59 -11.83 12.18
C ARG A 100 -11.16 -11.12 10.89
N ASN A 101 -10.91 -9.82 10.96
CA ASN A 101 -10.54 -9.00 9.79
C ASN A 101 -9.23 -9.47 9.14
N VAL A 102 -8.25 -9.95 9.92
CA VAL A 102 -7.01 -10.52 9.38
C VAL A 102 -7.31 -11.76 8.53
N LYS A 103 -8.15 -12.67 9.03
CA LYS A 103 -8.55 -13.88 8.31
C LYS A 103 -9.39 -13.55 7.08
N ASP A 104 -10.36 -12.66 7.22
CA ASP A 104 -11.20 -12.20 6.12
C ASP A 104 -10.38 -11.50 5.04
N MET A 105 -9.39 -10.68 5.42
CA MET A 105 -8.48 -10.04 4.48
C MET A 105 -7.66 -11.08 3.70
N ALA A 106 -7.13 -12.09 4.38
CA ALA A 106 -6.40 -13.18 3.73
C ALA A 106 -7.30 -13.92 2.72
N ALA A 107 -8.50 -14.32 3.13
CA ALA A 107 -9.47 -14.96 2.25
C ALA A 107 -9.84 -14.08 1.05
N CYS A 108 -10.04 -12.77 1.25
CA CYS A 108 -10.31 -11.82 0.18
C CYS A 108 -9.16 -11.71 -0.82
N LEU A 109 -7.91 -11.65 -0.35
CA LEU A 109 -6.74 -11.58 -1.23
C LEU A 109 -6.62 -12.85 -2.08
N LEU A 110 -6.78 -14.03 -1.47
CA LEU A 110 -6.79 -15.30 -2.19
C LEU A 110 -7.92 -15.36 -3.22
N ALA A 111 -9.14 -14.97 -2.84
CA ALA A 111 -10.29 -14.94 -3.73
C ALA A 111 -10.16 -13.94 -4.89
N CYS A 112 -9.43 -12.83 -4.69
CA CYS A 112 -9.10 -11.90 -5.76
C CYS A 112 -8.10 -12.50 -6.77
N GLY A 113 -7.44 -13.61 -6.43
CA GLY A 113 -6.48 -14.30 -7.29
C GLY A 113 -5.03 -14.20 -6.84
N ILE A 114 -4.74 -13.75 -5.62
CA ILE A 114 -3.38 -13.85 -5.07
C ILE A 114 -3.03 -15.34 -4.91
N ASP A 115 -1.96 -15.77 -5.59
CA ASP A 115 -1.53 -17.15 -5.66
C ASP A 115 -0.32 -17.38 -4.71
N PRO A 116 -0.47 -18.18 -3.64
CA PRO A 116 0.62 -18.50 -2.72
C PRO A 116 1.81 -19.23 -3.35
N ALA A 117 1.62 -19.89 -4.49
CA ALA A 117 2.70 -20.52 -5.23
C ALA A 117 3.58 -19.49 -5.96
N LYS A 118 3.01 -18.33 -6.33
CA LYS A 118 3.70 -17.25 -7.05
C LYS A 118 4.18 -16.12 -6.14
N SER A 119 3.52 -15.96 -4.99
CA SER A 119 3.75 -14.84 -4.07
C SER A 119 3.79 -15.29 -2.61
N VAL A 120 4.31 -14.45 -1.73
CA VAL A 120 4.30 -14.67 -0.28
C VAL A 120 3.19 -13.84 0.34
N LEU A 121 2.16 -14.49 0.88
CA LEU A 121 1.11 -13.83 1.66
C LEU A 121 1.31 -14.13 3.15
N PHE A 122 1.49 -13.11 3.98
CA PHE A 122 1.83 -13.29 5.39
C PHE A 122 1.19 -12.24 6.31
N ARG A 123 1.15 -12.54 7.62
CA ARG A 123 0.76 -11.58 8.66
C ARG A 123 2.00 -10.86 9.20
N GLN A 124 1.97 -9.53 9.23
CA GLN A 124 3.10 -8.72 9.69
C GLN A 124 3.53 -9.08 11.12
N SER A 125 2.57 -9.20 12.06
CA SER A 125 2.82 -9.54 13.47
C SER A 125 3.49 -10.90 13.68
N LYS A 126 3.47 -11.77 12.66
CA LYS A 126 4.05 -13.11 12.71
C LYS A 126 5.49 -13.14 12.22
N VAL A 127 6.06 -12.02 11.78
CA VAL A 127 7.46 -11.90 11.36
C VAL A 127 8.13 -10.90 12.31
N PRO A 128 8.76 -11.36 13.42
CA PRO A 128 9.26 -10.49 14.48
C PRO A 128 10.33 -9.49 14.02
N GLU A 129 11.02 -9.80 12.92
CA GLU A 129 12.06 -8.97 12.32
C GLU A 129 11.55 -7.58 11.88
N HIS A 130 10.25 -7.44 11.63
CA HIS A 130 9.64 -6.14 11.33
C HIS A 130 9.81 -5.16 12.51
N SER A 131 9.39 -5.58 13.70
CA SER A 131 9.48 -4.75 14.91
C SER A 131 10.92 -4.52 15.33
N GLU A 132 11.78 -5.52 15.19
CA GLU A 132 13.19 -5.40 15.55
C GLU A 132 13.93 -4.43 14.63
N LEU A 133 13.73 -4.53 13.30
CA LEU A 133 14.30 -3.56 12.38
C LEU A 133 13.71 -2.17 12.59
N ALA A 134 12.41 -2.06 12.88
CA ALA A 134 11.79 -0.78 13.20
C ALA A 134 12.48 -0.10 14.39
N TRP A 135 12.80 -0.85 15.45
CA TRP A 135 13.57 -0.33 16.59
C TRP A 135 14.93 0.24 16.18
N ILE A 136 15.69 -0.51 15.38
CA ILE A 136 17.00 -0.05 14.87
C ILE A 136 16.84 1.23 14.04
N LEU A 137 15.80 1.33 13.21
CA LEU A 137 15.52 2.51 12.40
C LEU A 137 15.01 3.69 13.24
N PHE A 138 14.28 3.47 14.33
CA PHE A 138 13.84 4.52 15.26
C PHE A 138 15.04 5.27 15.84
N CYS A 139 16.07 4.56 16.27
CA CYS A 139 17.31 5.15 16.79
C CYS A 139 18.05 6.04 15.79
N ARG A 140 17.68 6.00 14.50
CA ARG A 140 18.33 6.74 13.42
C ARG A 140 17.42 7.71 12.70
N THR A 141 16.13 7.75 13.03
CA THR A 141 15.15 8.60 12.37
C THR A 141 14.96 9.87 13.19
N PRO A 142 15.38 11.05 12.70
CA PRO A 142 15.17 12.30 13.41
C PRO A 142 13.67 12.59 13.59
N ILE A 143 13.29 13.08 14.77
CA ILE A 143 11.91 13.52 15.07
C ILE A 143 11.39 14.50 14.02
N GLY A 144 12.25 15.41 13.55
CA GLY A 144 11.90 16.40 12.52
C GLY A 144 11.45 15.80 11.18
N TRP A 145 11.83 14.56 10.86
CA TRP A 145 11.32 13.88 9.66
C TRP A 145 9.85 13.52 9.82
N LEU A 146 9.48 13.02 11.01
CA LEU A 146 8.13 12.57 11.34
C LEU A 146 7.17 13.75 11.56
N SER A 147 7.60 14.79 12.28
CA SER A 147 6.76 15.96 12.58
C SER A 147 6.36 16.77 11.34
N ARG A 148 7.09 16.61 10.23
CA ARG A 148 6.78 17.27 8.95
C ARG A 148 5.77 16.52 8.09
N MET A 149 5.44 15.27 8.42
CA MET A 149 4.53 14.45 7.62
C MET A 149 3.12 15.04 7.60
N HIS A 150 2.54 15.13 6.39
CA HIS A 150 1.22 15.71 6.20
C HIS A 150 0.15 14.95 6.99
N GLN A 151 0.20 13.61 6.98
CA GLN A 151 -0.79 12.79 7.69
C GLN A 151 -0.81 13.05 9.20
N TRP A 152 0.37 13.24 9.80
CA TRP A 152 0.49 13.63 11.20
C TRP A 152 -0.14 15.01 11.46
N LYS A 153 0.20 16.01 10.62
CA LYS A 153 -0.37 17.37 10.72
C LYS A 153 -1.88 17.39 10.55
N THR A 154 -2.42 16.68 9.57
CA THR A 154 -3.87 16.59 9.33
C THR A 154 -4.58 15.99 10.53
N LYS A 155 -4.00 14.95 11.15
CA LYS A 155 -4.62 14.29 12.29
C LYS A 155 -4.59 15.16 13.55
N LEU A 156 -3.49 15.88 13.78
CA LEU A 156 -3.40 16.91 14.82
C LEU A 156 -4.49 17.98 14.62
N GLN A 157 -4.66 18.49 13.39
CA GLN A 157 -5.66 19.50 13.07
C GLN A 157 -7.10 19.00 13.29
N MET A 158 -7.40 17.75 12.93
CA MET A 158 -8.72 17.15 13.16
C MET A 158 -9.06 17.06 14.65
N LEU A 159 -8.10 16.69 15.50
CA LEU A 159 -8.33 16.61 16.95
C LEU A 159 -8.51 18.00 17.58
N GLN A 160 -7.74 18.99 17.13
CA GLN A 160 -7.93 20.38 17.55
C GLN A 160 -9.32 20.92 17.18
N GLN A 161 -9.82 20.58 15.99
CA GLN A 161 -11.18 20.96 15.55
C GLN A 161 -12.28 20.25 16.35
N GLN A 162 -12.12 18.96 16.65
CA GLN A 162 -13.09 18.23 17.47
C GLN A 162 -13.23 18.85 18.87
N LYS A 163 -12.12 19.26 19.48
CA LYS A 163 -12.13 19.92 20.79
C LYS A 163 -12.84 21.28 20.78
N ASN A 164 -12.54 22.11 19.78
CA ASN A 164 -13.19 23.41 19.63
C ASN A 164 -14.71 23.31 19.45
N ASN A 165 -15.21 22.21 18.86
CA ASN A 165 -16.63 21.95 18.73
C ASN A 165 -17.28 21.44 20.03
N THR A 166 -16.56 20.71 20.88
CA THR A 166 -17.07 20.26 22.20
C THR A 166 -17.02 21.36 23.27
N ASP A 167 -16.04 22.25 23.23
CA ASP A 167 -15.90 23.34 24.23
C ASP A 167 -16.86 24.53 23.94
N GLY A 168 -17.48 24.58 22.75
CA GLY A 168 -18.42 25.62 22.32
C GLY A 168 -19.92 25.29 22.49
N GLY A 169 -20.27 24.09 22.96
CA GLY A 169 -21.65 23.64 23.08
C GLY A 169 -21.93 23.02 24.45
N GLY A 170 -22.51 23.80 25.37
CA GLY A 170 -22.95 23.29 26.66
C GLY A 170 -24.01 22.20 26.51
N SER A 171 -23.65 20.96 26.81
CA SER A 171 -24.60 19.92 27.21
C SER A 171 -23.88 18.85 28.02
N ALA A 172 -24.51 18.46 29.13
CA ALA A 172 -23.98 17.62 30.18
C ALA A 172 -23.43 16.26 29.68
N ALA A 173 -22.28 15.86 30.24
CA ALA A 173 -21.67 14.56 30.01
C ALA A 173 -22.60 13.41 30.46
N PRO A 174 -22.73 12.32 29.67
CA PRO A 174 -23.31 11.09 30.18
C PRO A 174 -22.27 10.32 30.98
N THR A 175 -22.56 10.11 32.26
CA THR A 175 -21.87 9.17 33.14
C THR A 175 -21.97 7.76 32.54
N THR A 176 -20.86 7.26 31.99
CA THR A 176 -20.74 5.84 31.64
C THR A 176 -19.76 5.19 32.60
N THR A 177 -20.31 4.49 33.58
CA THR A 177 -19.61 3.61 34.51
C THR A 177 -19.05 2.42 33.75
N THR A 178 -17.73 2.22 33.73
CA THR A 178 -17.17 0.87 33.62
C THR A 178 -15.83 0.80 34.33
N ALA A 179 -15.75 -0.16 35.26
CA ALA A 179 -14.60 -0.48 36.06
C ALA A 179 -13.43 -0.98 35.20
N ASN A 180 -12.31 -0.28 35.27
CA ASN A 180 -10.96 -0.84 35.22
C ASN A 180 -10.01 0.22 35.78
N ALA A 181 -9.61 0.02 37.03
CA ALA A 181 -8.62 0.84 37.71
C ALA A 181 -7.27 0.75 36.97
N THR A 182 -7.04 1.69 36.05
CA THR A 182 -5.71 1.96 35.52
C THR A 182 -5.14 3.09 36.38
N LEU A 183 -3.97 2.84 36.96
CA LEU A 183 -3.19 3.83 37.71
C LEU A 183 -3.25 5.19 37.01
N ASN A 184 -3.84 6.15 37.72
CA ASN A 184 -4.11 7.49 37.24
C ASN A 184 -2.77 8.21 37.09
N LEU A 185 -2.14 8.11 35.92
CA LEU A 185 -1.05 8.97 35.49
C LEU A 185 -1.58 10.37 35.05
N ALA A 186 -2.84 10.67 35.36
CA ALA A 186 -3.49 11.96 35.09
C ALA A 186 -3.28 12.97 36.24
N SER A 187 -2.70 12.57 37.38
CA SER A 187 -2.46 13.48 38.51
C SER A 187 -1.18 14.32 38.39
N LEU A 188 -0.49 14.31 37.24
CA LEU A 188 0.67 15.16 36.95
C LEU A 188 0.38 16.27 35.93
N GLU A 189 -0.82 16.35 35.36
CA GLU A 189 -1.16 17.33 34.32
C GLU A 189 -2.00 18.48 34.89
N ALA A 190 -1.41 19.26 35.79
CA ALA A 190 -1.98 20.54 36.23
C ALA A 190 -1.01 21.70 35.94
N SER A 191 -0.44 21.73 34.74
CA SER A 191 0.23 22.90 34.14
C SER A 191 0.73 22.54 32.74
N SER A 192 -0.15 22.48 31.74
CA SER A 192 0.31 22.18 30.39
C SER A 192 -0.32 23.15 29.38
N THR A 193 0.53 23.66 28.50
CA THR A 193 0.18 24.70 27.52
C THR A 193 -0.74 24.11 26.44
N GLY A 194 -1.35 24.96 25.60
CA GLY A 194 -2.30 24.48 24.57
C GLY A 194 -1.78 23.39 23.62
N GLU A 195 -0.46 23.24 23.49
CA GLU A 195 0.18 22.16 22.71
C GLU A 195 0.11 20.79 23.41
N ASP A 196 0.34 20.73 24.73
CA ASP A 196 0.31 19.48 25.51
C ASP A 196 -1.10 18.87 25.53
N ALA A 197 -2.12 19.73 25.62
CA ALA A 197 -3.52 19.30 25.56
C ALA A 197 -3.97 18.84 24.16
N ALA A 198 -3.28 19.23 23.08
CA ALA A 198 -3.55 18.75 21.71
C ALA A 198 -2.89 17.40 21.41
N LEU A 199 -1.86 17.04 22.17
CA LEU A 199 -1.22 15.73 22.14
C LEU A 199 -1.98 14.69 22.99
N ALA A 200 -2.78 15.15 23.96
CA ALA A 200 -3.65 14.30 24.77
C ALA A 200 -4.64 13.54 23.87
N GLY A 201 -4.43 12.22 23.72
CA GLY A 201 -5.24 11.33 22.88
C GLY A 201 -4.53 10.78 21.64
N LEU A 202 -3.33 11.28 21.31
CA LEU A 202 -2.47 10.70 20.27
C LEU A 202 -1.52 9.68 20.86
N ASN A 203 -1.48 8.48 20.29
CA ASN A 203 -0.51 7.47 20.68
C ASN A 203 0.78 7.60 19.87
N VAL A 204 1.90 7.21 20.49
CA VAL A 204 3.24 7.21 19.86
C VAL A 204 3.25 6.38 18.58
N GLY A 205 2.49 5.27 18.54
CA GLY A 205 2.39 4.41 17.35
C GLY A 205 1.96 5.17 16.10
N LEU A 206 0.95 6.06 16.22
CA LEU A 206 0.47 6.88 15.13
C LEU A 206 1.50 7.92 14.63
N PHE A 207 2.41 8.37 15.49
CA PHE A 207 3.51 9.24 15.09
C PHE A 207 4.65 8.46 14.41
N THR A 208 4.86 7.21 14.84
CA THR A 208 6.06 6.43 14.56
C THR A 208 5.87 5.36 13.47
N TYR A 209 4.63 5.01 13.12
CA TYR A 209 4.35 4.00 12.10
C TYR A 209 5.03 4.23 10.74
N PRO A 210 5.36 5.46 10.28
CA PRO A 210 6.07 5.62 9.02
C PRO A 210 7.46 4.97 9.03
N VAL A 211 8.11 4.89 10.20
CA VAL A 211 9.38 4.16 10.37
C VAL A 211 9.14 2.65 10.40
N LEU A 212 8.04 2.19 11.01
CA LEU A 212 7.63 0.78 10.92
C LEU A 212 7.37 0.39 9.46
N GLN A 213 6.72 1.26 8.68
CA GLN A 213 6.53 1.06 7.23
C GLN A 213 7.86 1.01 6.48
N ALA A 214 8.83 1.86 6.84
CA ALA A 214 10.18 1.75 6.30
C ALA A 214 10.83 0.40 6.67
N ALA A 215 10.68 -0.07 7.90
CA ALA A 215 11.17 -1.38 8.32
C ALA A 215 10.52 -2.51 7.51
N ASP A 216 9.20 -2.46 7.31
CA ASP A 216 8.46 -3.43 6.50
C ASP A 216 9.04 -3.57 5.09
N ILE A 217 9.42 -2.45 4.47
CA ILE A 217 9.99 -2.39 3.12
C ILE A 217 11.43 -2.88 3.10
N LEU A 218 12.25 -2.38 4.03
CA LEU A 218 13.69 -2.59 4.02
C LEU A 218 14.08 -3.99 4.51
N ILE A 219 13.29 -4.64 5.36
CA ILE A 219 13.58 -5.98 5.87
C ILE A 219 13.62 -7.03 4.74
N TYR A 220 12.84 -6.84 3.68
CA TYR A 220 12.87 -7.70 2.49
C TYR A 220 13.77 -7.19 1.38
N ARG A 221 14.50 -6.08 1.60
CA ARG A 221 15.25 -5.36 0.57
C ARG A 221 14.38 -5.08 -0.66
N ALA A 222 13.13 -4.66 -0.44
CA ALA A 222 12.19 -4.38 -1.51
C ALA A 222 12.69 -3.22 -2.38
N THR A 223 12.63 -3.41 -3.70
CA THR A 223 13.04 -2.39 -4.67
C THR A 223 11.86 -1.62 -5.23
N GLN A 224 10.66 -2.22 -5.17
CA GLN A 224 9.43 -1.68 -5.74
C GLN A 224 8.30 -1.84 -4.72
N VAL A 225 7.52 -0.78 -4.52
CA VAL A 225 6.41 -0.78 -3.57
C VAL A 225 5.18 -0.18 -4.26
N PRO A 226 4.14 -0.98 -4.55
CA PRO A 226 2.89 -0.45 -5.06
C PRO A 226 2.23 0.42 -4.00
N ILE A 227 2.02 1.70 -4.32
CA ILE A 227 1.45 2.67 -3.40
C ILE A 227 0.35 3.51 -4.03
N GLY A 228 -0.56 4.00 -3.21
CA GLY A 228 -1.45 5.10 -3.55
C GLY A 228 -0.72 6.45 -3.47
N GLU A 229 -1.28 7.49 -4.12
CA GLU A 229 -0.73 8.85 -4.09
C GLU A 229 -0.59 9.40 -2.65
N ASP A 230 -1.49 9.00 -1.75
CA ASP A 230 -1.52 9.40 -0.33
C ASP A 230 -0.32 8.87 0.48
N GLN A 231 0.40 7.87 -0.04
CA GLN A 231 1.52 7.20 0.61
C GLN A 231 2.89 7.68 0.12
N LEU A 232 2.94 8.66 -0.79
CA LEU A 232 4.19 9.14 -1.40
C LEU A 232 5.20 9.66 -0.36
N GLN A 233 4.73 10.42 0.65
CA GLN A 233 5.62 10.92 1.71
C GLN A 233 6.22 9.80 2.57
N HIS A 234 5.47 8.73 2.83
CA HIS A 234 5.99 7.57 3.56
C HIS A 234 7.03 6.82 2.74
N MET A 235 6.81 6.72 1.43
CA MET A 235 7.77 6.10 0.53
C MET A 235 9.09 6.89 0.45
N GLU A 236 9.01 8.23 0.46
CA GLU A 236 10.19 9.08 0.52
C GLU A 236 10.93 8.89 1.87
N LEU A 237 10.22 8.80 3.00
CA LEU A 237 10.84 8.52 4.30
C LEU A 237 11.57 7.18 4.32
N ALA A 238 10.99 6.11 3.77
CA ALA A 238 11.67 4.81 3.67
C ALA A 238 12.95 4.90 2.80
N SER A 239 12.89 5.66 1.71
CA SER A 239 14.04 5.91 0.85
C SER A 239 15.14 6.70 1.56
N MET A 240 14.75 7.73 2.33
CA MET A 240 15.67 8.51 3.17
C MET A 240 16.28 7.66 4.29
N ALA A 241 15.50 6.79 4.93
CA ALA A 241 15.98 5.87 5.97
C ALA A 241 17.04 4.91 5.40
N ALA A 242 16.79 4.33 4.23
CA ALA A 242 17.76 3.48 3.53
C ALA A 242 19.06 4.24 3.20
N ARG A 243 18.95 5.43 2.60
CA ARG A 243 20.10 6.29 2.26
C ARG A 243 20.91 6.66 3.51
N SER A 244 20.23 7.08 4.57
CA SER A 244 20.83 7.48 5.84
C SER A 244 21.56 6.33 6.52
N PHE A 245 20.95 5.13 6.54
CA PHE A 245 21.56 3.93 7.09
C PHE A 245 22.83 3.55 6.31
N ASN A 246 22.73 3.43 4.98
CA ASN A 246 23.87 3.04 4.14
C ASN A 246 25.03 4.04 4.23
N SER A 247 24.72 5.35 4.19
CA SER A 247 25.72 6.42 4.28
C SER A 247 26.49 6.39 5.61
N HIS A 248 25.77 6.27 6.72
CA HIS A 248 26.38 6.31 8.03
C HIS A 248 27.31 5.12 8.30
N TYR A 249 26.87 3.91 7.94
CA TYR A 249 27.69 2.71 8.10
C TYR A 249 28.67 2.48 6.95
N LYS A 250 28.67 3.35 5.93
CA LYS A 250 29.49 3.27 4.72
C LYS A 250 29.40 1.89 4.05
N LYS A 251 28.18 1.33 3.98
CA LYS A 251 27.88 0.00 3.46
C LYS A 251 26.56 0.00 2.69
N ASP A 252 26.52 -0.69 1.56
CA ASP A 252 25.31 -0.87 0.76
C ASP A 252 24.44 -2.01 1.34
N VAL A 253 23.77 -1.74 2.45
CA VAL A 253 22.95 -2.75 3.16
C VAL A 253 21.55 -2.86 2.57
N PHE A 254 20.94 -1.72 2.28
CA PHE A 254 19.59 -1.63 1.72
C PHE A 254 19.61 -1.09 0.28
N PRO A 255 18.85 -1.69 -0.66
CA PRO A 255 18.50 -0.99 -1.88
C PRO A 255 17.63 0.23 -1.54
N ILE A 256 17.64 1.23 -2.43
CA ILE A 256 16.72 2.37 -2.31
C ILE A 256 15.38 1.95 -2.93
N PRO A 257 14.31 1.77 -2.13
CA PRO A 257 13.02 1.38 -2.65
C PRO A 257 12.42 2.49 -3.52
N LYS A 258 11.60 2.11 -4.49
CA LYS A 258 10.85 3.05 -5.35
C LYS A 258 9.36 2.76 -5.25
N GLY A 259 8.57 3.81 -5.06
CA GLY A 259 7.12 3.73 -5.22
C GLY A 259 6.79 3.44 -6.68
N ILE A 260 5.92 2.45 -6.90
CA ILE A 260 5.28 2.26 -8.20
C ILE A 260 3.81 2.58 -8.05
N PHE A 261 3.29 3.38 -8.96
CA PHE A 261 1.87 3.70 -9.00
C PHE A 261 1.17 2.64 -9.84
N ALA A 262 -0.09 2.38 -9.51
CA ALA A 262 -0.90 1.55 -10.38
C ALA A 262 -0.97 2.19 -11.78
N SER A 263 -1.00 1.34 -12.81
CA SER A 263 -1.06 1.74 -14.23
C SER A 263 -2.16 2.79 -14.46
N ALA A 264 -2.07 3.59 -15.54
CA ALA A 264 -3.16 4.47 -15.99
C ALA A 264 -4.53 3.75 -16.13
N SER A 265 -4.53 2.42 -16.21
CA SER A 265 -5.74 1.58 -16.16
C SER A 265 -6.39 1.44 -14.77
N SER A 266 -5.72 1.83 -13.67
CA SER A 266 -6.31 1.83 -12.33
C SER A 266 -7.29 2.98 -12.17
N LYS A 267 -8.58 2.66 -12.11
CA LYS A 267 -9.64 3.66 -12.09
C LYS A 267 -9.94 4.07 -10.66
N ARG A 268 -9.93 5.37 -10.40
CA ARG A 268 -10.41 5.93 -9.13
C ARG A 268 -11.93 5.80 -9.09
N ILE A 269 -12.42 4.83 -8.32
CA ILE A 269 -13.86 4.60 -8.14
C ILE A 269 -14.40 5.53 -7.04
N LEU A 270 -15.47 6.26 -7.38
CA LEU A 270 -16.11 7.24 -6.53
C LEU A 270 -17.27 6.62 -5.74
N SER A 271 -17.70 7.31 -4.69
CA SER A 271 -18.86 6.88 -3.89
C SER A 271 -20.14 6.89 -4.74
N LEU A 272 -20.97 5.87 -4.56
CA LEU A 272 -22.28 5.77 -5.22
C LEU A 272 -23.30 6.78 -4.68
N ARG A 273 -23.04 7.39 -3.51
CA ARG A 273 -23.90 8.42 -2.92
C ARG A 273 -23.39 9.82 -3.19
N ASN A 274 -22.07 10.00 -3.07
CA ASN A 274 -21.39 11.27 -3.23
C ASN A 274 -20.30 11.13 -4.31
N PRO A 275 -20.62 11.35 -5.60
CA PRO A 275 -19.67 11.19 -6.69
C PRO A 275 -18.45 12.12 -6.62
N SER A 276 -18.43 13.13 -5.74
CA SER A 276 -17.24 13.98 -5.52
C SER A 276 -16.23 13.35 -4.56
N ALA A 277 -16.62 12.30 -3.83
CA ALA A 277 -15.78 11.61 -2.86
C ALA A 277 -15.34 10.23 -3.36
N LYS A 278 -14.13 9.81 -2.94
CA LYS A 278 -13.65 8.43 -3.18
C LYS A 278 -14.51 7.45 -2.38
N MET A 279 -14.76 6.26 -2.93
CA MET A 279 -15.36 5.18 -2.16
C MET A 279 -14.49 4.88 -0.92
N SER A 280 -15.11 4.87 0.26
CA SER A 280 -14.41 4.69 1.53
C SER A 280 -15.09 3.63 2.41
N LYS A 281 -14.27 2.89 3.16
CA LYS A 281 -14.70 1.95 4.21
C LYS A 281 -15.30 2.68 5.42
N SER A 282 -14.86 3.91 5.69
CA SER A 282 -15.28 4.69 6.85
C SER A 282 -16.56 5.50 6.62
N ASP A 283 -17.14 5.47 5.42
CA ASP A 283 -18.40 6.14 5.14
C ASP A 283 -19.53 5.42 5.91
N PRO A 284 -20.34 6.13 6.72
CA PRO A 284 -21.40 5.49 7.50
C PRO A 284 -22.51 4.90 6.61
N ALA A 285 -22.68 5.41 5.38
CA ALA A 285 -23.66 4.89 4.45
C ALA A 285 -23.10 3.68 3.70
N GLU A 286 -23.49 2.46 4.07
CA GLU A 286 -23.15 1.22 3.35
C GLU A 286 -23.53 1.29 1.85
N ALA A 287 -24.58 2.03 1.50
CA ALA A 287 -25.01 2.23 0.12
C ALA A 287 -24.07 3.11 -0.73
N SER A 288 -23.00 3.67 -0.15
CA SER A 288 -21.95 4.43 -0.83
C SER A 288 -20.93 3.54 -1.53
N ARG A 289 -20.82 2.26 -1.13
CA ARG A 289 -19.77 1.34 -1.55
C ARG A 289 -20.32 -0.02 -1.93
N ILE A 290 -19.62 -0.70 -2.83
CA ILE A 290 -19.87 -2.11 -3.15
C ILE A 290 -18.76 -2.92 -2.50
N ASN A 291 -19.09 -3.78 -1.53
CA ASN A 291 -18.14 -4.67 -0.89
C ASN A 291 -17.92 -5.90 -1.79
N LEU A 292 -16.73 -6.50 -1.73
CA LEU A 292 -16.43 -7.67 -2.57
C LEU A 292 -17.25 -8.91 -2.20
N ASP A 293 -17.85 -8.94 -1.01
CA ASP A 293 -18.75 -10.00 -0.56
C ASP A 293 -20.24 -9.61 -0.58
N ASP A 294 -20.60 -8.48 -1.21
CA ASP A 294 -22.02 -8.13 -1.41
C ASP A 294 -22.73 -9.19 -2.28
N THR A 295 -23.91 -9.60 -1.85
CA THR A 295 -24.82 -10.46 -2.61
C THR A 295 -25.26 -9.78 -3.92
N PRO A 296 -25.67 -10.54 -4.95
CA PRO A 296 -26.20 -9.96 -6.19
C PRO A 296 -27.32 -8.93 -5.94
N GLU A 297 -28.20 -9.20 -4.98
CA GLU A 297 -29.32 -8.36 -4.60
C GLU A 297 -28.85 -7.04 -3.96
N GLN A 298 -27.83 -7.11 -3.09
CA GLN A 298 -27.22 -5.93 -2.50
C GLN A 298 -26.53 -5.06 -3.56
N ILE A 299 -25.77 -5.66 -4.48
CA ILE A 299 -25.10 -4.95 -5.59
C ILE A 299 -26.14 -4.22 -6.45
N ARG A 300 -27.17 -4.93 -6.92
CA ARG A 300 -28.28 -4.35 -7.70
C ARG A 300 -28.96 -3.21 -6.96
N SER A 301 -29.27 -3.40 -5.68
CA SER A 301 -29.92 -2.38 -4.86
C SER A 301 -29.06 -1.13 -4.70
N LYS A 302 -27.76 -1.29 -4.44
CA LYS A 302 -26.78 -0.19 -4.28
C LYS A 302 -26.61 0.60 -5.59
N ILE A 303 -26.45 -0.07 -6.72
CA ILE A 303 -26.28 0.57 -8.04
C ILE A 303 -27.57 1.24 -8.50
N ARG A 304 -28.73 0.59 -8.33
CA ARG A 304 -30.05 1.18 -8.65
C ARG A 304 -30.24 2.53 -7.96
N LYS A 305 -29.82 2.62 -6.70
CA LYS A 305 -29.93 3.87 -5.93
C LYS A 305 -28.88 4.91 -6.34
N ALA A 306 -27.80 4.57 -7.05
CA ALA A 306 -26.63 5.45 -7.24
C ALA A 306 -26.99 6.87 -7.70
N THR A 307 -26.32 7.87 -7.14
CA THR A 307 -26.56 9.28 -7.46
C THR A 307 -26.06 9.57 -8.88
N VAL A 308 -26.98 9.98 -9.75
CA VAL A 308 -26.73 10.41 -11.14
C VAL A 308 -27.56 11.65 -11.42
N ASP A 309 -27.18 12.44 -12.43
CA ASP A 309 -27.98 13.56 -12.89
C ASP A 309 -29.25 13.10 -13.64
N SER A 310 -30.14 14.05 -13.94
CA SER A 310 -31.40 13.83 -14.66
C SER A 310 -31.30 14.09 -16.16
N THR A 311 -30.11 14.32 -16.72
CA THR A 311 -29.91 14.59 -18.14
C THR A 311 -30.22 13.34 -18.97
N ILE A 312 -30.95 13.53 -20.07
CA ILE A 312 -31.34 12.45 -20.99
C ILE A 312 -30.11 11.92 -21.72
N GLY A 313 -30.03 10.59 -21.86
CA GLY A 313 -28.93 9.90 -22.51
C GLY A 313 -27.70 9.74 -21.63
N ILE A 314 -26.89 8.73 -21.93
CA ILE A 314 -25.66 8.42 -21.18
C ILE A 314 -24.46 8.98 -21.93
N THR A 315 -23.72 9.89 -21.29
CA THR A 315 -22.48 10.48 -21.82
C THR A 315 -21.38 10.41 -20.79
N PHE A 316 -20.14 10.26 -21.26
CA PHE A 316 -18.97 10.29 -20.40
C PHE A 316 -18.48 11.72 -20.19
N ASP A 317 -18.81 12.30 -19.05
CA ASP A 317 -18.27 13.60 -18.61
C ASP A 317 -17.94 13.55 -17.11
N PRO A 318 -16.67 13.34 -16.73
CA PRO A 318 -16.27 13.27 -15.33
C PRO A 318 -16.45 14.57 -14.54
N VAL A 319 -16.56 15.72 -15.21
CA VAL A 319 -16.65 17.04 -14.57
C VAL A 319 -18.12 17.44 -14.39
N ALA A 320 -18.91 17.41 -15.46
CA ALA A 320 -20.31 17.82 -15.42
C ALA A 320 -21.24 16.69 -14.94
N ARG A 321 -20.88 15.42 -15.19
CA ARG A 321 -21.71 14.24 -14.89
C ARG A 321 -20.95 13.17 -14.09
N PRO A 322 -20.35 13.52 -12.93
CA PRO A 322 -19.44 12.63 -12.20
C PRO A 322 -20.09 11.31 -11.78
N GLY A 323 -21.39 11.30 -11.47
CA GLY A 323 -22.14 10.08 -11.12
C GLY A 323 -22.25 9.10 -12.29
N VAL A 324 -22.64 9.59 -13.47
CA VAL A 324 -22.75 8.78 -14.70
C VAL A 324 -21.37 8.31 -15.15
N ALA A 325 -20.38 9.20 -15.16
CA ALA A 325 -18.99 8.87 -15.48
C ALA A 325 -18.41 7.80 -14.54
N ASN A 326 -18.74 7.84 -13.25
CA ASN A 326 -18.33 6.81 -12.29
C ASN A 326 -18.94 5.44 -12.63
N LEU A 327 -20.24 5.39 -12.96
CA LEU A 327 -20.90 4.13 -13.35
C LEU A 327 -20.35 3.59 -14.68
N LEU A 328 -20.04 4.46 -15.65
CA LEU A 328 -19.37 4.07 -16.90
C LEU A 328 -17.98 3.49 -16.64
N ASN A 329 -17.20 4.13 -15.75
CA ASN A 329 -15.91 3.61 -15.32
C ASN A 329 -16.00 2.23 -14.66
N ILE A 330 -17.02 2.02 -13.81
CA ILE A 330 -17.31 0.73 -13.18
C ILE A 330 -17.68 -0.31 -14.25
N TYR A 331 -18.63 0.00 -15.14
CA TYR A 331 -19.05 -0.90 -16.23
C TYR A 331 -17.85 -1.32 -17.09
N ALA A 332 -17.08 -0.34 -17.54
CA ALA A 332 -15.88 -0.52 -18.34
C ALA A 332 -14.82 -1.41 -17.66
N SER A 333 -14.83 -1.52 -16.33
CA SER A 333 -13.88 -2.37 -15.59
C SER A 333 -14.23 -3.86 -15.63
N PHE A 334 -15.48 -4.19 -15.99
CA PHE A 334 -15.98 -5.57 -16.09
C PHE A 334 -16.42 -5.95 -17.51
N ALA A 335 -16.47 -4.98 -18.43
CA ALA A 335 -16.75 -5.22 -19.83
C ALA A 335 -15.70 -6.16 -20.44
N LYS A 336 -16.18 -7.14 -21.21
CA LYS A 336 -15.35 -8.07 -21.97
C LYS A 336 -15.29 -7.57 -23.43
N GLY A 337 -14.12 -7.62 -24.04
CA GLY A 337 -13.94 -7.22 -25.43
C GLY A 337 -12.62 -6.50 -25.66
N ASP A 338 -12.46 -5.94 -26.86
CA ASP A 338 -11.30 -5.15 -27.22
C ASP A 338 -11.17 -3.89 -26.33
N ALA A 339 -9.94 -3.48 -26.03
CA ALA A 339 -9.65 -2.32 -25.19
C ALA A 339 -10.27 -1.02 -25.74
N ALA A 340 -10.37 -0.90 -27.08
CA ALA A 340 -11.02 0.24 -27.72
C ALA A 340 -12.55 0.25 -27.56
N ALA A 341 -13.19 -0.93 -27.48
CA ALA A 341 -14.64 -1.07 -27.35
C ALA A 341 -15.14 -1.02 -25.89
N THR A 342 -14.23 -1.12 -24.93
CA THR A 342 -14.52 -1.17 -23.49
C THR A 342 -14.19 0.15 -22.77
N THR A 343 -13.89 1.22 -23.51
CA THR A 343 -13.68 2.55 -22.92
C THR A 343 -15.01 3.15 -22.41
N PRO A 344 -14.97 4.00 -21.36
CA PRO A 344 -16.18 4.68 -20.88
C PRO A 344 -16.94 5.43 -21.99
N GLU A 345 -16.21 6.03 -22.94
CA GLU A 345 -16.76 6.75 -24.09
C GLU A 345 -17.46 5.81 -25.07
N ALA A 346 -16.83 4.68 -25.41
CA ALA A 346 -17.42 3.68 -26.31
C ALA A 346 -18.67 3.03 -25.70
N ILE A 347 -18.66 2.78 -24.39
CA ILE A 347 -19.83 2.27 -23.66
C ILE A 347 -20.92 3.34 -23.61
N ALA A 348 -20.57 4.61 -23.34
CA ALA A 348 -21.55 5.69 -23.36
C ALA A 348 -22.28 5.79 -24.70
N ALA A 349 -21.57 5.62 -25.82
CA ALA A 349 -22.18 5.59 -27.16
C ALA A 349 -23.20 4.45 -27.33
N GLN A 350 -22.98 3.29 -26.70
CA GLN A 350 -23.93 2.17 -26.72
C GLN A 350 -25.22 2.47 -25.93
N PHE A 351 -25.15 3.34 -24.93
CA PHE A 351 -26.27 3.73 -24.08
C PHE A 351 -26.77 5.15 -24.36
N GLN A 352 -26.46 5.72 -25.53
CA GLN A 352 -26.76 7.13 -25.83
C GLN A 352 -28.27 7.44 -25.79
N THR A 353 -29.10 6.47 -26.16
CA THR A 353 -30.58 6.57 -26.13
C THR A 353 -31.21 5.97 -24.88
N ALA A 354 -30.41 5.31 -24.02
CA ALA A 354 -30.91 4.61 -22.85
C ALA A 354 -31.26 5.58 -21.70
N GLY A 355 -32.23 5.17 -20.88
CA GLY A 355 -32.55 5.87 -19.64
C GLY A 355 -31.62 5.48 -18.49
N ASN A 356 -31.53 6.33 -17.46
CA ASN A 356 -30.74 6.05 -16.26
C ASN A 356 -31.06 4.71 -15.58
N LYS A 357 -32.33 4.27 -15.62
CA LYS A 357 -32.76 3.00 -15.04
C LYS A 357 -32.12 1.80 -15.77
N GLU A 358 -32.30 1.74 -17.08
CA GLU A 358 -31.76 0.70 -17.95
C GLU A 358 -30.22 0.65 -17.85
N PHE A 359 -29.56 1.81 -17.90
CA PHE A 359 -28.12 1.89 -17.75
C PHE A 359 -27.63 1.35 -16.40
N LYS A 360 -28.29 1.72 -15.30
CA LYS A 360 -27.96 1.21 -13.96
C LYS A 360 -28.19 -0.30 -13.83
N GLU A 361 -29.23 -0.85 -14.46
CA GLU A 361 -29.47 -2.29 -14.51
C GLU A 361 -28.33 -3.00 -15.24
N ALA A 362 -27.90 -2.49 -16.39
CA ALA A 362 -26.76 -3.03 -17.13
C ALA A 362 -25.45 -2.97 -16.32
N VAL A 363 -25.18 -1.87 -15.62
CA VAL A 363 -24.02 -1.74 -14.70
C VAL A 363 -24.11 -2.75 -13.56
N ALA A 364 -25.30 -2.97 -13.01
CA ALA A 364 -25.48 -3.94 -11.94
C ALA A 364 -25.15 -5.36 -12.39
N GLU A 365 -25.67 -5.80 -13.54
CA GLU A 365 -25.36 -7.14 -14.06
C GLU A 365 -23.88 -7.30 -14.39
N ALA A 366 -23.24 -6.30 -14.99
CA ALA A 366 -21.81 -6.34 -15.26
C ALA A 366 -20.97 -6.53 -13.98
N VAL A 367 -21.31 -5.82 -12.90
CA VAL A 367 -20.62 -5.96 -11.61
C VAL A 367 -20.93 -7.30 -10.93
N VAL A 368 -22.19 -7.76 -10.98
CA VAL A 368 -22.60 -9.06 -10.41
C VAL A 368 -21.83 -10.20 -11.08
N GLU A 369 -21.79 -10.21 -12.41
CA GLU A 369 -21.08 -11.21 -13.18
C GLU A 369 -19.56 -11.12 -12.99
N GLY A 370 -19.02 -9.90 -12.98
CA GLY A 370 -17.60 -9.64 -12.80
C GLY A 370 -17.08 -10.06 -11.42
N LEU A 371 -17.88 -9.87 -10.36
CA LEU A 371 -17.52 -10.26 -8.99
C LEU A 371 -17.93 -11.71 -8.64
N ARG A 372 -18.68 -12.42 -9.50
CA ARG A 372 -19.12 -13.80 -9.20
C ARG A 372 -17.95 -14.73 -8.83
N PRO A 373 -16.84 -14.82 -9.58
CA PRO A 373 -15.75 -15.75 -9.24
C PRO A 373 -15.12 -15.45 -7.88
N ILE A 374 -14.94 -14.15 -7.57
CA ILE A 374 -14.38 -13.70 -6.30
C ILE A 374 -15.32 -14.06 -5.15
N ARG A 375 -16.62 -13.85 -5.32
CA ARG A 375 -17.62 -14.16 -4.29
C ARG A 375 -17.76 -15.64 -4.01
N GLU A 376 -17.80 -16.47 -5.06
CA GLU A 376 -17.87 -17.92 -4.93
C GLU A 376 -16.63 -18.47 -4.21
N GLU A 377 -15.44 -17.97 -4.59
CA GLU A 377 -14.20 -18.36 -3.95
C GLU A 377 -14.12 -17.87 -2.49
N LEU A 378 -14.59 -16.66 -2.20
CA LEU A 378 -14.73 -16.17 -0.82
C LEU A 378 -15.62 -17.06 0.04
N VAL A 379 -16.76 -17.50 -0.50
CA VAL A 379 -17.68 -18.42 0.20
C VAL A 379 -16.98 -19.76 0.45
N ARG A 380 -16.22 -20.29 -0.52
CA ARG A 380 -15.43 -21.51 -0.35
C ARG A 380 -14.37 -21.37 0.74
N LEU A 381 -13.56 -20.31 0.68
CA LEU A 381 -12.46 -20.05 1.62
C LEU A 381 -12.97 -19.79 3.05
N ARG A 382 -14.12 -19.13 3.22
CA ARG A 382 -14.75 -18.94 4.54
C ARG A 382 -15.24 -20.25 5.16
N LYS A 383 -15.58 -21.25 4.34
CA LYS A 383 -15.96 -22.60 4.79
C LYS A 383 -14.74 -23.48 5.12
N ASP A 384 -13.56 -23.11 4.64
CA ASP A 384 -12.30 -23.81 4.91
C ASP A 384 -11.26 -22.87 5.55
N PRO A 385 -11.46 -22.50 6.84
CA PRO A 385 -10.51 -21.65 7.54
C PRO A 385 -9.15 -22.32 7.75
N GLY A 386 -9.08 -23.66 7.69
CA GLY A 386 -7.84 -24.42 7.81
C GLY A 386 -6.91 -24.17 6.62
N PHE A 387 -7.46 -24.15 5.40
CA PHE A 387 -6.69 -23.80 4.21
C PHE A 387 -6.11 -22.38 4.28
N VAL A 388 -6.92 -21.38 4.63
CA VAL A 388 -6.46 -19.97 4.71
C VAL A 388 -5.35 -19.82 5.75
N GLU A 389 -5.51 -20.45 6.92
CA GLU A 389 -4.50 -20.43 7.97
C GLU A 389 -3.21 -21.15 7.53
N GLY A 390 -3.32 -22.30 6.86
CA GLY A 390 -2.16 -23.03 6.33
C GLY A 390 -1.36 -22.20 5.31
N VAL A 391 -2.05 -21.48 4.43
CA VAL A 391 -1.43 -20.54 3.48
C VAL A 391 -0.67 -19.43 4.20
N LEU A 392 -1.29 -18.83 5.23
CA LEU A 392 -0.64 -17.76 6.01
C LEU A 392 0.60 -18.29 6.75
N GLN A 393 0.51 -19.45 7.39
CA GLN A 393 1.65 -20.05 8.10
C GLN A 393 2.82 -20.38 7.16
N ASP A 394 2.52 -20.88 5.96
CA ASP A 394 3.53 -21.10 4.93
C ASP A 394 4.20 -19.79 4.49
N GLY A 395 3.39 -18.77 4.18
CA GLY A 395 3.89 -17.47 3.78
C GLY A 395 4.71 -16.79 4.87
N GLU A 396 4.31 -16.89 6.14
CA GLU A 396 5.08 -16.40 7.28
C GLU A 396 6.43 -17.08 7.42
N ARG A 397 6.49 -18.40 7.24
CA ARG A 397 7.76 -19.13 7.29
C ARG A 397 8.71 -18.60 6.21
N ARG A 398 8.24 -18.50 4.96
CA ARG A 398 9.03 -17.95 3.84
C ARG A 398 9.43 -16.49 4.07
N ALA A 399 8.53 -15.68 4.62
CA ALA A 399 8.81 -14.28 4.95
C ALA A 399 9.89 -14.16 6.04
N ARG A 400 9.81 -14.93 7.13
CA ARG A 400 10.84 -14.98 8.18
C ARG A 400 12.20 -15.39 7.62
N GLU A 401 12.26 -16.40 6.76
CA GLU A 401 13.52 -16.85 6.15
C GLU A 401 14.23 -15.71 5.40
N ILE A 402 13.47 -14.91 4.64
CA ILE A 402 14.01 -13.75 3.91
C ILE A 402 14.41 -12.64 4.91
N ALA A 403 13.52 -12.31 5.83
CA ALA A 403 13.69 -11.23 6.79
C ALA A 403 14.88 -11.47 7.73
N ALA A 404 15.06 -12.70 8.23
CA ALA A 404 16.13 -13.09 9.14
C ALA A 404 17.52 -12.98 8.51
N VAL A 405 17.64 -13.10 7.17
CA VAL A 405 18.90 -12.85 6.46
C VAL A 405 19.24 -11.36 6.52
N THR A 406 18.30 -10.49 6.15
CA THR A 406 18.51 -9.05 6.17
C THR A 406 18.78 -8.53 7.57
N LEU A 407 18.00 -8.98 8.57
CA LEU A 407 18.20 -8.55 9.96
C LEU A 407 19.58 -8.96 10.49
N ARG A 408 20.05 -10.18 10.17
CA ARG A 408 21.41 -10.62 10.52
C ARG A 408 22.48 -9.71 9.95
N ASP A 409 22.34 -9.33 8.68
CA ASP A 409 23.28 -8.40 8.03
C ASP A 409 23.25 -7.03 8.72
N VAL A 410 22.06 -6.51 9.02
CA VAL A 410 21.87 -5.25 9.74
C VAL A 410 22.51 -5.30 11.12
N GLN A 411 22.25 -6.34 11.92
CA GLN A 411 22.80 -6.52 13.27
C GLN A 411 24.33 -6.53 13.28
N LYS A 412 24.97 -7.22 12.32
CA LYS A 412 26.43 -7.19 12.16
C LYS A 412 26.96 -5.80 11.83
N VAL A 413 26.21 -5.04 11.03
CA VAL A 413 26.60 -3.68 10.63
C VAL A 413 26.46 -2.70 11.80
N VAL A 414 25.43 -2.85 12.63
CA VAL A 414 25.21 -1.99 13.81
C VAL A 414 25.99 -2.44 15.06
N GLY A 415 26.65 -3.60 15.03
CA GLY A 415 27.49 -4.11 16.12
C GLY A 415 26.75 -4.91 17.20
N LEU A 416 25.57 -5.45 16.88
CA LEU A 416 24.80 -6.33 17.79
C LEU A 416 25.18 -7.82 17.65
N ARG A 417 25.96 -8.17 16.62
CA ARG A 417 26.43 -9.53 16.31
C ARG A 417 27.82 -9.54 15.74
#